data_AF-A0A0L6UWI4-F1
#
_entry.id   AF-A0A0L6UWI4-F1
#
_cell.length_a   1.000
_cell.length_b   1.000
_cell.length_c   1.000
_cell.angle_alpha   90.00
_cell.angle_beta   90.00
_cell.angle_gamma   90.00
#
_symmetry.space_group_name_H-M   'P 1'
#
loop_
_entity.id
_entity.type
_entity.pdbx_description
1 polymer ?
#
loop_
_entity_poly.entity_id
_entity_poly.type
_entity_poly.pdbx_seq_one_letter_code
_entity_poly.pdbx_strand_id
1 'polypeptide(L)'
;MFILDSGSSSHMVSDRYLCGKGTLKIEGKGTIKLRFQDRVINFHNVLLVPKITVNILSLRHLLLEQCKIKFSVNHFTILKDNEPFLDGHYQNNLPKS
;
A
#
# COMPACT_ATOMS: atom_id res chain seq x y z
N MET A 1 5.55 8.11 0.25
CA MET A 1 4.21 8.08 -0.36
C MET A 1 3.91 6.65 -0.76
N PHE A 2 2.71 6.16 -0.48
CA PHE A 2 2.19 4.87 -0.95
C PHE A 2 0.92 5.14 -1.76
N ILE A 3 0.66 4.34 -2.79
CA ILE A 3 -0.63 4.29 -3.49
C ILE A 3 -1.37 3.04 -3.05
N LEU A 4 -2.65 3.20 -2.70
CA LEU A 4 -3.57 2.09 -2.50
C LEU A 4 -4.10 1.67 -3.88
N ASP A 5 -3.76 0.45 -4.32
CA ASP A 5 -4.07 -0.03 -5.66
C ASP A 5 -4.88 -1.33 -5.60
N SER A 6 -6.06 -1.32 -6.22
CA SER A 6 -6.93 -2.49 -6.36
C SER A 6 -6.49 -3.43 -7.48
N GLY A 7 -5.76 -2.94 -8.48
CA GLY A 7 -5.20 -3.74 -9.57
C GLY A 7 -3.94 -4.51 -9.17
N SER A 8 -3.26 -4.07 -8.11
CA SER A 8 -2.05 -4.74 -7.63
C SER A 8 -2.38 -6.03 -6.86
N SER A 9 -1.68 -7.11 -7.23
CA SER A 9 -1.75 -8.39 -6.51
C SER A 9 -0.88 -8.43 -5.25
N SER A 10 0.05 -7.48 -5.06
CA SER A 10 1.06 -7.54 -3.98
C SER A 10 1.40 -6.14 -3.42
N HIS A 11 1.77 -6.09 -2.15
CA HIS A 11 2.48 -4.93 -1.61
C HIS A 11 3.86 -4.83 -2.28
N MET A 12 4.24 -3.63 -2.73
CA MET A 12 5.53 -3.40 -3.38
C MET A 12 6.20 -2.15 -2.85
N VAL A 13 7.52 -2.21 -2.65
CA VAL A 13 8.33 -1.05 -2.26
C VAL A 13 9.51 -0.89 -3.20
N SER A 14 9.86 0.37 -3.46
CA SER A 14 11.08 0.72 -4.17
C SER A 14 12.26 0.85 -3.22
N ASP A 15 13.45 0.68 -3.78
CA ASP A 15 14.68 1.19 -3.20
C ASP A 15 14.88 2.59 -3.77
N ARG A 16 14.66 3.62 -2.95
CA ARG A 16 14.62 5.02 -3.40
C ARG A 16 15.93 5.51 -4.01
N TYR A 17 17.02 4.74 -3.90
CA TYR A 17 18.32 5.08 -4.47
C TYR A 17 18.47 4.71 -5.95
N LEU A 18 17.52 3.98 -6.55
CA LEU A 18 17.64 3.47 -7.93
C LEU A 18 16.42 3.79 -8.80
N CYS A 19 16.11 5.08 -8.97
CA CYS A 19 15.16 5.52 -9.98
C CYS A 19 15.83 5.48 -11.37
N GLY A 20 16.04 4.27 -11.91
CA GLY A 20 16.79 4.04 -13.14
C GLY A 20 15.98 3.29 -14.20
N LYS A 21 16.17 3.66 -15.46
CA LYS A 21 15.61 2.95 -16.63
C LYS A 21 15.96 1.45 -16.57
N GLY A 22 15.00 0.59 -16.92
CA GLY A 22 15.20 -0.86 -17.07
C GLY A 22 13.98 -1.68 -16.67
N THR A 23 14.09 -3.00 -16.80
CA THR A 23 13.00 -3.95 -16.53
C THR A 23 12.63 -3.97 -15.05
N LEU A 24 11.33 -3.99 -14.75
CA LEU A 24 10.82 -4.25 -13.41
C LEU A 24 11.22 -5.65 -12.98
N LYS A 25 11.98 -5.76 -11.88
CA LYS A 25 12.45 -7.03 -11.32
C LYS A 25 12.10 -7.08 -9.84
N ILE A 26 11.59 -8.24 -9.42
CA ILE A 26 11.45 -8.56 -8.00
C ILE A 26 12.82 -8.99 -7.49
N GLU A 27 13.34 -8.28 -6.50
CA GLU A 27 14.68 -8.52 -5.94
C GLU A 27 14.63 -9.11 -4.52
N GLY A 28 13.45 -9.10 -3.90
CA GLY A 28 13.26 -9.70 -2.60
C GLY A 28 11.80 -9.75 -2.19
N LYS A 29 11.56 -10.50 -1.11
CA LYS A 29 10.26 -10.56 -0.43
C LYS A 29 10.51 -10.55 1.08
N GLY A 30 9.75 -9.76 1.82
CA GLY A 30 9.96 -9.64 3.25
C GLY A 30 8.83 -8.95 4.00
N THR A 31 9.17 -8.50 5.20
CA THR A 31 8.29 -7.67 6.04
C THR A 31 8.86 -6.26 6.10
N ILE A 32 8.02 -5.25 5.90
CA ILE A 32 8.40 -3.85 6.13
C ILE A 32 7.68 -3.33 7.37
N LYS A 33 8.33 -2.39 8.05
CA LYS A 33 7.74 -1.62 9.16
C LYS A 33 7.41 -0.22 8.66
N LEU A 34 6.16 0.18 8.76
CA LEU A 34 5.69 1.52 8.45
C LEU A 34 5.36 2.23 9.78
N ARG A 35 5.92 3.41 10.01
CA ARG A 35 5.41 4.30 11.05
C ARG A 35 4.28 5.13 10.46
N PHE A 36 3.11 5.07 11.08
CA PHE A 36 1.94 5.84 10.70
C PHE A 36 1.35 6.50 11.94
N GLN A 37 1.39 7.83 11.98
CA GLN A 37 1.11 8.60 13.20
C GLN A 37 1.98 8.04 14.36
N ASP A 38 1.37 7.69 15.49
CA ASP A 38 2.05 7.11 16.66
C ASP A 38 2.09 5.57 16.66
N ARG A 39 1.70 4.93 15.55
CA ARG A 39 1.62 3.47 15.41
C ARG A 39 2.73 2.93 14.51
N VAL A 40 3.16 1.71 14.80
CA VAL A 40 4.06 0.93 13.93
C VAL A 40 3.25 -0.22 13.33
N ILE A 41 3.23 -0.27 12.01
CA ILE A 41 2.46 -1.23 11.23
C ILE A 41 3.43 -2.16 10.51
N ASN A 42 3.20 -3.45 10.63
CA ASN A 42 3.97 -4.45 9.91
C ASN A 42 3.17 -4.91 8.69
N PHE A 43 3.77 -4.78 7.51
CA PHE A 43 3.26 -5.40 6.29
C PHE A 43 4.11 -6.60 5.96
N HIS A 44 3.49 -7.76 5.87
CA HIS A 44 4.15 -9.00 5.48
C HIS A 44 4.04 -9.22 3.97
N ASN A 45 4.82 -10.16 3.46
CA ASN A 45 4.78 -10.56 2.04
C ASN A 45 4.99 -9.41 1.04
N VAL A 46 5.76 -8.39 1.43
CA VAL A 46 6.04 -7.23 0.57
C VAL A 46 7.18 -7.54 -0.39
N LEU A 47 6.98 -7.23 -1.67
CA LEU A 47 7.99 -7.39 -2.70
C LEU A 47 8.88 -6.15 -2.78
N LEU A 48 10.19 -6.37 -2.82
CA LEU A 48 11.16 -5.34 -3.18
C LEU A 48 11.26 -5.29 -4.70
N VAL A 49 10.84 -4.15 -5.28
CA VAL A 49 10.90 -3.88 -6.72
C VAL A 49 11.58 -2.52 -6.90
N PRO A 50 12.92 -2.45 -6.96
CA PRO A 50 13.65 -1.19 -6.84
C PRO A 50 13.23 -0.09 -7.83
N LYS A 51 12.83 -0.50 -9.03
CA LYS A 51 12.55 0.40 -10.15
C LYS A 51 11.08 0.87 -10.26
N ILE A 52 10.28 0.77 -9.19
CA ILE A 52 8.94 1.39 -9.16
C ILE A 52 9.01 2.84 -8.67
N THR A 53 8.24 3.73 -9.29
CA THR A 53 8.23 5.16 -8.96
C THR A 53 7.56 5.45 -7.61
N VAL A 54 6.62 4.59 -7.20
CA VAL A 54 5.82 4.75 -5.99
C VAL A 54 5.68 3.42 -5.29
N ASN A 55 5.66 3.43 -3.96
CA ASN A 55 5.34 2.23 -3.20
C ASN A 55 3.86 1.92 -3.34
N ILE A 56 3.51 0.64 -3.36
CA ILE A 56 2.15 0.16 -3.60
C ILE A 56 1.67 -0.63 -2.38
N LEU A 57 0.50 -0.27 -1.86
CA LEU A 57 -0.28 -1.14 -0.99
C LEU A 57 -1.38 -1.82 -1.82
N SER A 58 -1.35 -3.14 -1.88
CA SER A 58 -2.39 -3.90 -2.57
C SER A 58 -3.66 -3.93 -1.72
N LEU A 59 -4.76 -3.40 -2.25
CA LEU A 59 -6.08 -3.50 -1.62
C LEU A 59 -6.49 -4.97 -1.45
N ARG A 60 -6.16 -5.81 -2.44
CA ARG A 60 -6.44 -7.25 -2.40
C ARG A 60 -5.73 -7.92 -1.22
N HIS A 61 -4.44 -7.63 -0.99
CA HIS A 61 -3.73 -8.21 0.16
C HIS A 61 -4.29 -7.74 1.49
N LEU A 62 -4.65 -6.46 1.61
CA LEU A 62 -5.30 -5.93 2.82
C LEU A 62 -6.59 -6.69 3.14
N LEU A 63 -7.43 -6.98 2.13
CA LEU A 63 -8.64 -7.78 2.30
C LEU A 63 -8.34 -9.22 2.74
N LEU A 64 -7.30 -9.84 2.19
CA LEU A 64 -6.85 -11.19 2.60
C LEU A 64 -6.34 -11.22 4.04
N GLU A 65 -5.75 -10.12 4.53
CA GLU A 65 -5.38 -9.95 5.94
C GLU A 65 -6.57 -9.57 6.85
N GLN A 66 -7.80 -9.72 6.36
CA GLN A 66 -9.05 -9.42 7.08
C GLN A 66 -9.21 -7.93 7.47
N CYS A 67 -8.51 -7.03 6.77
CA CYS A 67 -8.73 -5.61 6.94
C CYS A 67 -10.08 -5.20 6.30
N LYS A 68 -10.82 -4.32 6.98
CA LYS A 68 -12.04 -3.69 6.46
C LYS A 68 -11.70 -2.32 5.92
N ILE A 69 -11.99 -2.07 4.64
CA ILE A 69 -11.78 -0.75 4.03
C ILE A 69 -13.11 -0.02 3.95
N LYS A 70 -13.15 1.22 4.44
CA LYS A 70 -14.27 2.16 4.33
C LYS A 70 -13.84 3.32 3.44
N PHE A 71 -14.58 3.55 2.37
CA PHE A 71 -14.37 4.69 1.49
C PHE A 71 -15.38 5.79 1.81
N SER A 72 -14.91 7.03 1.77
CA SER A 72 -15.67 8.27 1.95
C SER A 72 -15.16 9.29 0.93
N VAL A 73 -15.90 10.36 0.68
CA VAL A 73 -15.47 11.38 -0.29
C VAL A 73 -14.07 11.89 0.06
N ASN A 74 -13.11 11.72 -0.85
CA ASN A 74 -11.70 12.12 -0.73
C ASN A 74 -10.90 11.46 0.41
N HIS A 75 -11.42 10.39 1.02
CA HIS A 75 -10.77 9.76 2.17
C HIS A 75 -11.14 8.28 2.30
N PHE A 76 -10.19 7.46 2.76
CA PHE A 76 -10.45 6.08 3.12
C PHE A 76 -9.88 5.75 4.49
N THR A 77 -10.53 4.81 5.18
CA THR A 77 -10.04 4.22 6.43
C THR A 77 -9.93 2.72 6.28
N ILE A 78 -8.85 2.17 6.80
CA ILE A 78 -8.58 0.74 6.87
C ILE A 78 -8.62 0.36 8.35
N LEU A 79 -9.46 -0.61 8.68
CA LEU A 79 -9.59 -1.16 10.03
C LEU A 79 -9.04 -2.58 10.04
N LYS A 80 -8.33 -2.95 11.10
CA LYS A 80 -7.92 -4.33 11.38
C LYS A 80 -8.41 -4.66 12.79
N ASP A 81 -9.13 -5.76 12.94
CA ASP A 81 -9.77 -6.13 14.21
C ASP A 81 -10.71 -5.04 14.78
N ASN A 82 -11.40 -4.32 13.88
CA ASN A 82 -12.23 -3.13 14.15
C ASN A 82 -11.48 -1.90 14.69
N GLU A 83 -10.16 -1.96 14.84
CA GLU A 83 -9.33 -0.83 15.25
C GLU A 83 -8.75 -0.09 14.04
N PRO A 84 -8.51 1.23 14.12
CA PRO A 84 -7.83 1.98 13.08
C PRO A 84 -6.47 1.37 12.73
N PHE A 85 -6.31 0.96 11.48
CA PHE A 85 -5.06 0.42 10.98
C PHE A 85 -4.30 1.49 10.20
N LEU A 86 -4.94 2.05 9.17
CA LEU A 86 -4.41 3.12 8.32
C LEU A 86 -5.56 4.00 7.83
N ASP A 87 -5.23 5.21 7.45
CA ASP A 87 -6.12 6.07 6.68
C ASP A 87 -5.33 6.86 5.64
N GLY A 88 -6.05 7.43 4.69
CA GLY A 88 -5.44 8.22 3.64
C GLY A 88 -6.45 9.07 2.90
N HIS A 89 -5.93 10.13 2.31
CA HIS A 89 -6.69 11.03 1.44
C HIS A 89 -6.38 10.72 -0.02
N TYR A 90 -7.40 10.82 -0.85
CA TYR A 90 -7.25 10.78 -2.29
C TYR A 90 -7.88 12.03 -2.90
N GLN A 91 -7.24 12.58 -3.91
CA GLN A 91 -7.76 13.70 -4.67
C GLN A 91 -8.48 13.15 -5.90
N ASN A 92 -9.67 13.70 -6.18
CA ASN A 92 -10.66 13.30 -7.18
C ASN A 92 -11.71 12.30 -6.66
N ASN A 93 -12.98 12.60 -6.96
CA ASN A 93 -14.08 11.69 -6.68
C ASN A 93 -13.81 10.32 -7.33
N LEU A 94 -14.19 9.24 -6.65
CA LEU A 94 -14.37 7.95 -7.31
C LEU A 94 -15.19 8.20 -8.58
N PRO A 95 -14.82 7.64 -9.75
CA PRO A 95 -15.61 7.84 -10.96
C PRO A 95 -17.06 7.53 -10.64
N LYS A 96 -17.94 8.53 -10.86
CA LYS A 96 -19.37 8.33 -10.69
C LYS A 96 -19.76 7.26 -11.71
N SER A 97 -20.15 6.08 -11.22
CA SER A 97 -20.80 5.04 -12.02
C SER A 97 -22.12 5.53 -12.56
#